data_AF-A0A6A7FVN4-F1
#
_entry.id   AF-A0A6A7FVN4-F1
#
_cell.length_a   1.000
_cell.length_b   1.000
_cell.length_c   1.000
_cell.angle_alpha   90.00
_cell.angle_beta   90.00
_cell.angle_gamma   90.00
#
_symmetry.space_group_name_H-M   'P 1'
#
loop_
_entity.id
_entity.type
_entity.pdbx_description
1 polymer ?
#
loop_
_entity_poly.entity_id
_entity_poly.type
_entity_poly.pdbx_seq_one_letter_code
_entity_poly.pdbx_strand_id
1 'polypeptide(L)'
;MGIADSNGIIHDFAGPYMVSEDNMAFGWPTKYWQLDPYSAQAGADNYDKMLHMASQEYRNRMHNLCCDNCHSHVAMALNLMRYDNSSSWNMFKLCFLMLAHSKYVSFWGFLKTWLPFLLLTACIVTFVCVF
;
A
#
# COMPACT_ATOMS: atom_id res chain seq x y z
N MET A 1 1.91 1.52 2.72
CA MET A 1 1.27 0.78 1.61
C MET A 1 2.14 1.08 0.42
N GLY A 2 2.70 0.05 -0.19
CA GLY A 2 3.47 0.22 -1.41
C GLY A 2 2.71 -0.24 -2.64
N ILE A 3 3.26 0.10 -3.80
CA ILE A 3 2.89 -0.43 -5.10
C ILE A 3 4.17 -0.99 -5.74
N ALA A 4 4.07 -2.17 -6.33
CA ALA A 4 5.21 -2.82 -6.99
C ALA A 4 5.30 -2.39 -8.45
N ASP A 5 6.51 -2.23 -8.97
CA ASP A 5 6.74 -2.13 -10.42
C ASP A 5 6.56 -3.49 -11.11
N SER A 6 6.74 -3.54 -12.44
CA SER A 6 6.62 -4.78 -13.21
C SER A 6 7.70 -5.82 -12.89
N ASN A 7 8.81 -5.43 -12.27
CA ASN A 7 9.88 -6.30 -11.79
C ASN A 7 9.61 -6.84 -10.37
N GLY A 8 8.58 -6.34 -9.69
CA GLY A 8 8.22 -6.70 -8.33
C GLY A 8 8.87 -5.85 -7.24
N ILE A 9 9.57 -4.76 -7.60
CA ILE A 9 10.19 -3.83 -6.65
C ILE A 9 9.11 -2.96 -6.04
N ILE A 10 8.98 -2.99 -4.71
CA ILE A 10 7.93 -2.28 -3.98
C ILE A 10 8.37 -0.85 -3.65
N HIS A 11 7.63 0.14 -4.13
CA HIS A 11 7.79 1.55 -3.77
C HIS A 11 6.82 1.94 -2.65
N ASP A 12 7.33 2.36 -1.49
CA ASP A 12 6.54 2.77 -0.31
C ASP A 12 6.95 4.16 0.14
N PHE A 13 6.00 5.09 0.24
CA PHE A 13 6.25 6.41 0.83
C PHE A 13 6.38 6.26 2.35
N ALA A 14 7.61 6.02 2.79
CA ALA A 14 7.99 5.60 4.13
C ALA A 14 8.05 6.74 5.15
N GLY A 15 8.15 7.99 4.68
CA GLY A 15 8.25 9.16 5.52
C GLY A 15 8.46 10.44 4.71
N PRO A 16 8.58 11.61 5.36
CA PRO A 16 8.76 12.88 4.66
C PRO A 16 9.96 12.81 3.72
N TYR A 17 9.74 13.18 2.45
CA TYR A 17 10.76 13.21 1.41
C TYR A 17 11.41 11.84 1.09
N MET A 18 10.79 10.75 1.55
CA MET A 18 11.37 9.41 1.49
C MET A 18 10.40 8.41 0.88
N VAL A 19 10.71 7.98 -0.35
CA VAL A 19 10.12 6.79 -0.98
C VAL A 19 11.17 5.68 -0.95
N SER A 20 10.90 4.64 -0.18
CA SER A 20 11.75 3.45 -0.09
C SER A 20 11.41 2.46 -1.21
N GLU A 21 12.42 1.69 -1.63
CA GLU A 21 12.33 0.66 -2.66
C GLU A 21 12.77 -0.66 -2.03
N ASP A 22 11.90 -1.67 -2.06
CA ASP A 22 12.09 -3.00 -1.43
C ASP A 22 12.50 -2.99 0.05
N ASN A 23 12.17 -1.90 0.74
CA ASN A 23 12.39 -1.76 2.18
C ASN A 23 11.23 -0.96 2.79
N MET A 24 10.10 -1.62 2.98
CA MET A 24 8.87 -0.99 3.47
C MET A 24 9.01 -0.51 4.92
N ALA A 25 8.39 0.64 5.23
CA ALA A 25 8.52 1.29 6.55
C ALA A 25 8.03 0.41 7.72
N PHE A 26 7.02 -0.43 7.47
CA PHE A 26 6.38 -1.28 8.47
C PHE A 26 6.72 -2.76 8.30
N GLY A 27 7.83 -3.05 7.62
CA GLY A 27 8.24 -4.40 7.26
C GLY A 27 7.50 -4.96 6.03
N TRP A 28 7.90 -6.17 5.63
CA TRP A 28 7.36 -6.82 4.43
C TRP A 28 5.83 -7.02 4.50
N PRO A 29 5.13 -6.87 3.36
CA PRO A 29 3.68 -6.92 3.32
C PRO A 29 3.19 -8.33 3.62
N THR A 30 2.12 -8.43 4.40
CA THR A 30 1.44 -9.70 4.72
C THR A 30 0.23 -9.96 3.83
N LYS A 31 -0.24 -8.93 3.11
CA LYS A 31 -1.30 -8.99 2.11
C LYS A 31 -0.90 -8.22 0.86
N TYR A 32 -1.45 -8.63 -0.27
CA TYR A 32 -1.26 -7.95 -1.55
C TYR A 32 -2.53 -7.99 -2.40
N TRP A 33 -2.69 -6.98 -3.24
CA TRP A 33 -3.68 -6.95 -4.31
C TRP A 33 -2.91 -6.93 -5.64
N GLN A 34 -3.09 -7.97 -6.44
CA GLN A 34 -2.41 -8.08 -7.73
C GLN A 34 -3.05 -7.13 -8.73
N LEU A 35 -2.25 -6.23 -9.27
CA LEU A 35 -2.60 -5.37 -10.41
C LEU A 35 -2.05 -5.99 -11.70
N ASP A 36 -2.69 -5.66 -12.83
CA ASP A 36 -2.22 -5.98 -14.17
C ASP A 36 -1.53 -4.74 -14.78
N PRO A 37 -0.20 -4.76 -15.00
CA PRO A 37 0.51 -3.63 -15.60
C PRO A 37 -0.05 -3.20 -16.97
N TYR A 38 -0.70 -4.10 -17.70
CA TYR A 38 -1.31 -3.79 -19.00
C TYR A 38 -2.62 -3.00 -18.89
N SER A 39 -3.20 -2.86 -17.70
CA SER A 39 -4.33 -1.96 -17.44
C SER A 39 -3.95 -0.47 -17.43
N ALA A 40 -2.66 -0.12 -17.50
CA ALA A 40 -2.22 1.26 -17.71
C ALA A 40 -2.48 1.69 -19.17
N GLN A 41 -2.79 2.97 -19.39
CA GLN A 41 -3.25 3.50 -20.70
C GLN A 41 -2.25 3.29 -21.87
N ALA A 42 -0.99 2.98 -21.58
CA ALA A 42 0.03 2.66 -22.59
C ALA A 42 0.85 1.40 -22.22
N GLY A 43 0.23 0.45 -21.51
CA GLY A 43 0.82 -0.84 -21.17
C GLY A 43 1.85 -0.78 -20.03
N ALA A 44 2.57 -1.90 -19.84
CA ALA A 44 3.47 -2.12 -18.71
C ALA A 44 4.61 -1.10 -18.61
N ASP A 45 5.23 -0.69 -19.73
CA ASP A 45 6.30 0.32 -19.70
C ASP A 45 5.80 1.67 -19.15
N ASN A 46 4.55 2.02 -19.47
CA ASN A 46 3.91 3.21 -18.94
C ASN A 46 3.57 3.06 -17.45
N TYR A 47 3.17 1.86 -17.02
CA TYR A 47 2.94 1.57 -15.61
C TYR A 47 4.19 1.92 -14.77
N ASP A 48 5.35 1.36 -15.13
CA ASP A 48 6.60 1.57 -14.40
C ASP A 48 7.08 3.03 -14.49
N LYS A 49 7.01 3.63 -15.67
CA LYS A 49 7.39 5.04 -15.87
C LYS A 49 6.57 5.98 -14.99
N MET A 50 5.26 5.78 -14.93
CA MET A 50 4.36 6.63 -14.17
C MET A 50 4.48 6.39 -12.67
N LEU A 51 4.73 5.14 -12.24
CA LEU A 51 5.10 4.83 -10.87
C LEU A 51 6.41 5.51 -10.46
N HIS A 52 7.42 5.48 -11.33
CA HIS A 52 8.68 6.17 -11.08
C HIS A 52 8.46 7.68 -10.92
N MET A 53 7.71 8.31 -11.82
CA MET A 53 7.38 9.73 -11.71
C MET A 53 6.60 10.05 -10.44
N ALA A 54 5.66 9.18 -10.04
CA ALA A 54 4.94 9.34 -8.79
C ALA A 54 5.89 9.33 -7.57
N SER A 55 6.86 8.42 -7.60
CA SER A 55 7.87 8.29 -6.55
C SER A 55 8.80 9.50 -6.50
N GLN A 56 9.22 10.05 -7.64
CA GLN A 56 10.02 11.28 -7.67
C GLN A 56 9.27 12.48 -7.09
N GLU A 57 8.00 12.62 -7.42
CA GLU A 57 7.16 13.69 -6.86
C GLU A 57 7.01 13.54 -5.33
N TYR A 58 6.77 12.33 -4.81
CA TYR A 58 6.64 12.10 -3.37
C TYR A 58 7.96 12.21 -2.59
N ARG A 59 9.11 12.05 -3.25
CA ARG A 59 10.43 12.39 -2.66
C ARG A 59 10.56 13.88 -2.35
N ASN A 60 9.71 14.73 -2.91
CA ASN A 60 9.68 16.17 -2.61
C ASN A 60 8.53 16.56 -1.67
N ARG A 61 7.76 15.60 -1.12
CA ARG A 61 6.57 15.86 -0.30
C ARG A 61 6.76 15.54 1.18
N MET A 62 6.08 16.31 2.02
CA MET A 62 6.03 16.07 3.45
C MET A 62 4.96 15.02 3.78
N HIS A 63 5.36 13.95 4.47
CA HIS A 63 4.44 12.86 4.82
C HIS A 63 3.50 13.30 5.95
N ASN A 64 2.19 13.31 5.68
CA ASN A 64 1.15 13.55 6.68
C ASN A 64 0.30 12.28 6.82
N LEU A 65 0.29 11.71 8.02
CA LEU A 65 -0.36 10.43 8.34
C LEU A 65 -1.82 10.34 7.84
N CYS A 66 -2.58 11.43 7.90
CA CYS A 66 -4.00 11.43 7.57
C CYS A 66 -4.34 11.98 6.17
N CYS A 67 -3.48 12.83 5.59
CA CYS A 67 -3.87 13.61 4.40
C CYS A 67 -2.91 13.46 3.21
N ASP A 68 -1.65 13.05 3.43
CA ASP A 68 -0.68 12.84 2.36
C ASP A 68 0.29 11.72 2.77
N ASN A 69 -0.16 10.48 2.60
CA ASN A 69 0.51 9.29 3.10
C ASN A 69 0.78 8.29 1.98
N CYS A 70 1.25 7.11 2.35
CA CYS A 70 1.51 6.00 1.44
C CYS A 70 0.36 5.64 0.48
N HIS A 71 -0.91 5.77 0.88
CA HIS A 71 -2.03 5.52 -0.02
C HIS A 71 -2.22 6.66 -1.03
N SER A 72 -1.93 7.90 -0.64
CA SER A 72 -1.94 9.05 -1.56
C SER A 72 -0.86 8.89 -2.63
N HIS A 73 0.32 8.36 -2.27
CA HIS A 73 1.39 8.02 -3.21
C HIS A 73 0.94 6.98 -4.23
N VAL A 74 0.39 5.85 -3.79
CA VAL A 74 -0.16 4.81 -4.68
C VAL A 74 -1.30 5.36 -5.54
N ALA A 75 -2.20 6.17 -4.97
CA ALA A 75 -3.28 6.80 -5.73
C ALA A 75 -2.76 7.70 -6.84
N MET A 76 -1.71 8.48 -6.57
CA MET A 76 -1.10 9.33 -7.59
C MET A 76 -0.47 8.49 -8.70
N ALA A 77 0.26 7.42 -8.38
CA ALA A 77 0.81 6.51 -9.38
C ALA A 77 -0.29 5.99 -10.31
N LEU A 78 -1.39 5.46 -9.74
CA LEU A 78 -2.53 4.94 -10.51
C LEU A 78 -3.22 6.00 -11.37
N ASN A 79 -3.32 7.24 -10.86
CA ASN A 79 -3.86 8.37 -11.62
C ASN A 79 -2.96 8.77 -12.79
N LEU A 80 -1.64 8.85 -12.58
CA LEU A 80 -0.67 9.21 -13.62
C LEU A 80 -0.65 8.19 -14.76
N MET A 81 -0.72 6.89 -14.44
CA MET A 81 -0.78 5.83 -15.45
C MET A 81 -2.17 5.61 -16.06
N ARG A 82 -3.18 6.33 -15.56
CA ARG A 82 -4.60 6.16 -15.92
C ARG A 82 -5.05 4.69 -15.85
N TYR A 83 -4.69 4.05 -14.73
CA TYR A 83 -4.98 2.64 -14.48
C TYR A 83 -6.49 2.37 -14.56
N ASP A 84 -6.87 1.35 -15.34
CA ASP A 84 -8.27 1.02 -15.66
C ASP A 84 -9.06 2.21 -16.24
N ASN A 85 -8.39 3.02 -17.07
CA ASN A 85 -8.94 4.25 -17.67
C ASN A 85 -9.43 5.31 -16.65
N SER A 86 -9.02 5.20 -15.39
CA SER A 86 -9.44 6.10 -14.32
C SER A 86 -8.32 7.06 -13.89
N SER A 87 -8.69 8.31 -13.60
CA SER A 87 -7.83 9.34 -13.00
C SER A 87 -8.39 9.87 -11.68
N SER A 88 -9.27 9.09 -11.03
CA SER A 88 -9.97 9.45 -9.79
C SER A 88 -9.65 8.50 -8.62
N TRP A 89 -8.46 7.88 -8.66
CA TRP A 89 -7.92 7.12 -7.53
C TRP A 89 -7.61 8.05 -6.36
N ASN A 90 -7.94 7.60 -5.16
CA ASN A 90 -7.67 8.31 -3.91
C ASN A 90 -7.42 7.30 -2.79
N MET A 91 -6.88 7.79 -1.67
CA MET A 91 -6.53 6.97 -0.51
C MET A 91 -7.71 6.15 0.02
N PHE A 92 -8.91 6.75 0.13
CA PHE A 92 -10.07 6.06 0.70
C PHE A 92 -10.51 4.89 -0.19
N LYS A 93 -10.61 5.13 -1.51
CA LYS A 93 -10.91 4.09 -2.49
C LYS A 93 -9.91 2.94 -2.40
N LEU A 94 -8.61 3.25 -2.30
CA LEU A 94 -7.56 2.24 -2.16
C LEU A 94 -7.65 1.46 -0.85
N CYS A 95 -7.94 2.13 0.27
CA CYS A 95 -8.12 1.46 1.55
C CYS A 95 -9.23 0.40 1.46
N PHE A 96 -10.41 0.77 0.94
CA PHE A 96 -11.54 -0.16 0.80
C PHE A 96 -11.26 -1.28 -0.21
N LEU A 97 -10.68 -0.96 -1.37
CA LEU A 97 -10.35 -1.97 -2.37
C LEU A 97 -9.28 -2.95 -1.87
N MET A 98 -8.32 -2.47 -1.10
CA MET A 98 -7.33 -3.34 -0.47
C MET A 98 -7.98 -4.24 0.58
N LEU A 99 -8.95 -3.76 1.36
CA LEU A 99 -9.69 -4.64 2.28
C LEU A 99 -10.46 -5.73 1.51
N ALA A 100 -11.10 -5.37 0.40
CA ALA A 100 -11.96 -6.28 -0.37
C ALA A 100 -11.21 -7.27 -1.28
N HIS A 101 -10.15 -6.82 -1.97
CA HIS A 101 -9.48 -7.60 -3.03
C HIS A 101 -8.13 -8.18 -2.63
N SER A 102 -7.59 -7.82 -1.46
CA SER A 102 -6.29 -8.35 -1.05
C SER A 102 -6.35 -9.78 -0.53
N LYS A 103 -5.32 -10.55 -0.86
CA LYS A 103 -5.06 -11.90 -0.33
C LYS A 103 -3.81 -11.89 0.55
N TYR A 104 -3.76 -12.81 1.50
CA TYR A 104 -2.55 -13.01 2.31
C TYR A 104 -1.43 -13.64 1.49
N VAL A 105 -0.20 -13.24 1.75
CA VAL A 105 1.00 -13.83 1.11
C VAL A 105 1.18 -15.29 1.51
N SER A 106 0.75 -15.66 2.72
CA SER A 106 0.77 -17.02 3.26
C SER A 106 -0.10 -17.13 4.50
N PHE A 107 -0.31 -18.37 4.98
CA PHE A 107 -0.93 -18.62 6.29
C PHE A 107 -0.16 -17.94 7.43
N TRP A 108 1.18 -17.92 7.37
CA TRP A 108 2.01 -17.20 8.32
C TRP A 108 1.81 -15.68 8.26
N GLY A 109 1.58 -15.13 7.06
CA GLY A 109 1.18 -13.74 6.89
C GLY A 109 -0.13 -13.44 7.62
N PHE A 110 -1.14 -14.30 7.47
CA PHE A 110 -2.42 -14.18 8.19
C PHE A 110 -2.23 -14.17 9.71
N LEU A 111 -1.45 -15.11 10.25
CA LEU A 111 -1.17 -15.17 11.68
C LEU A 111 -0.44 -13.91 12.17
N LYS A 112 0.58 -13.43 11.45
CA LYS A 112 1.31 -12.20 11.78
C LYS A 112 0.39 -10.98 11.84
N THR A 113 -0.63 -10.91 10.97
CA THR A 113 -1.58 -9.80 10.97
C THR A 113 -2.51 -9.81 12.18
N TRP A 114 -3.07 -10.96 12.55
CA TRP A 114 -4.18 -11.01 13.52
C TRP A 114 -3.79 -11.47 14.92
N LEU A 115 -2.81 -12.36 15.06
CA LEU A 115 -2.49 -12.99 16.34
C LEU A 115 -2.11 -11.99 17.44
N PRO A 116 -1.24 -10.97 17.19
CA PRO A 116 -0.90 -10.00 18.24
C PRO A 116 -2.12 -9.20 18.73
N PHE A 117 -3.00 -8.80 17.82
CA PHE A 117 -4.23 -8.07 18.16
C PHE A 117 -5.17 -8.96 18.99
N LEU A 118 -5.41 -10.20 18.56
CA LEU A 118 -6.28 -11.13 19.27
C LEU A 118 -5.76 -11.42 20.69
N LEU A 119 -4.45 -11.64 20.86
CA LEU A 119 -3.85 -11.85 22.18
C LEU A 119 -4.01 -10.62 23.09
N LEU A 120 -3.73 -9.42 22.57
CA LEU A 120 -3.88 -8.18 23.35
C LEU A 120 -5.34 -7.97 23.77
N THR A 121 -6.29 -8.13 22.86
CA THR A 121 -7.72 -8.01 23.17
C THR A 121 -8.18 -9.04 24.18
N ALA A 122 -7.73 -10.30 24.07
CA ALA A 122 -8.05 -11.35 25.03
C ALA A 122 -7.52 -11.02 26.43
N CYS A 123 -6.29 -10.50 26.55
CA CYS A 123 -5.73 -10.06 27.81
C CYS A 123 -6.54 -8.91 28.44
N ILE A 124 -6.89 -7.89 27.65
CA ILE A 124 -7.67 -6.73 28.12
C ILE A 124 -9.06 -7.16 28.58
N VAL A 125 -9.77 -7.97 27.77
CA VAL A 125 -11.11 -8.48 28.11
C VAL A 125 -11.05 -9.33 29.38
N THR A 126 -10.06 -10.21 29.50
CA THR A 126 -9.88 -11.04 30.71
C THR A 126 -9.63 -10.17 31.93
N PHE A 127 -8.78 -9.15 31.83
CA PHE A 127 -8.50 -8.23 32.94
C PHE A 127 -9.77 -7.49 33.39
N VAL A 128 -10.53 -6.92 32.44
CA VAL A 128 -11.77 -6.16 32.71
C VAL A 128 -12.91 -7.05 33.25
N CYS A 129 -12.95 -8.33 32.85
CA CYS A 129 -14.00 -9.24 33.31
C CYS A 129 -13.69 -9.91 34.66
N VAL A 130 -12.41 -10.01 35.05
CA VAL A 130 -11.98 -10.69 36.28
C VAL A 130 -11.75 -9.71 37.43
N PHE A 131 -11.27 -8.50 37.15
CA PHE A 131 -10.96 -7.46 38.12
C PHE A 131 -11.87 -6.24 37.93
#